data_AF-A0A8D9E9H4-F1
#
_entry.id   AF-A0A8D9E9H4-F1
#
_cell.length_a   1.000
_cell.length_b   1.000
_cell.length_c   1.000
_cell.angle_alpha   90.00
_cell.angle_beta   90.00
_cell.angle_gamma   90.00
#
_symmetry.space_group_name_H-M   'P 1'
#
loop_
_entity.id
_entity.type
_entity.pdbx_description
1 polymer ?
#
loop_
_entity_poly.entity_id
_entity_poly.type
_entity_poly.pdbx_seq_one_letter_code
_entity_poly.pdbx_strand_id
1 'polypeptide(L)'
;EMSKSESGTKLPSSASSHSSQAHCSTSSCHYNMHTRKTLEFNVRGPACVYISEEDQNIVPGLSILEINFPEASEVGEITVRNYYTAWLSVYIKYVNVHTHVDYAPPDMQGQREDISGWILSIPCRILMPNPHLEHGSHDLVSLVATDSLIEWKKI
;
A
#
# COMPACT_ATOMS: atom_id res chain seq x y z
N GLU A 1 25.94 68.31 -11.04
CA GLU A 1 25.78 68.96 -9.72
C GLU A 1 25.41 67.88 -8.71
N MET A 2 26.27 67.51 -7.75
CA MET A 2 26.30 68.06 -6.38
C MET A 2 24.87 68.12 -5.78
N SER A 3 24.51 67.39 -4.73
CA SER A 3 25.15 67.39 -3.41
C SER A 3 24.65 66.26 -2.49
N LYS A 4 25.54 65.84 -1.58
CA LYS A 4 25.30 65.04 -0.36
C LYS A 4 24.40 65.74 0.66
N SER A 5 23.81 64.97 1.59
CA SER A 5 24.04 65.19 3.03
C SER A 5 23.41 64.08 3.91
N GLU A 6 24.28 63.37 4.63
CA GLU A 6 23.97 62.59 5.84
C GLU A 6 23.68 63.54 7.02
N SER A 7 22.90 63.08 8.00
CA SER A 7 23.17 63.39 9.42
C SER A 7 22.42 62.39 10.32
N GLY A 8 23.16 61.55 11.04
CA GLY A 8 22.62 60.70 12.10
C GLY A 8 22.46 61.41 13.44
N THR A 9 21.91 60.73 14.44
CA THR A 9 22.49 60.58 15.79
C THR A 9 21.63 59.75 16.75
N LYS A 10 22.33 58.89 17.50
CA LYS A 10 22.18 58.47 18.92
C LYS A 10 20.96 57.67 19.43
N LEU A 11 21.31 56.48 19.91
CA LEU A 11 20.67 55.69 20.99
C LEU A 11 20.51 56.49 22.30
N PRO A 12 19.60 56.05 23.19
CA PRO A 12 20.08 55.47 24.45
C PRO A 12 19.37 54.17 24.88
N SER A 13 19.88 53.65 25.98
CA SER A 13 19.85 52.30 26.54
C SER A 13 18.66 51.92 27.43
N SER A 14 18.60 50.61 27.69
CA SER A 14 18.19 49.88 28.92
C SER A 14 16.71 49.63 29.26
N ALA A 15 16.37 48.33 29.17
CA ALA A 15 15.75 47.45 30.18
C ALA A 15 14.32 47.68 30.67
N SER A 16 13.44 46.72 30.40
CA SER A 16 12.72 45.98 31.46
C SER A 16 12.02 44.73 30.92
N SER A 17 12.38 43.60 31.51
CA SER A 17 11.80 42.26 31.44
C SER A 17 10.33 42.20 31.86
N HIS A 18 9.48 41.52 31.09
CA HIS A 18 8.35 40.77 31.62
C HIS A 18 8.18 39.47 30.84
N SER A 19 8.49 38.37 31.53
CA SER A 19 8.22 37.00 31.15
C SER A 19 6.74 36.70 31.30
N SER A 20 6.06 36.40 30.20
CA SER A 20 4.79 35.68 30.23
C SER A 20 5.04 34.30 29.64
N GLN A 21 5.31 33.34 30.53
CA GLN A 21 5.34 31.91 30.21
C GLN A 21 3.94 31.49 29.74
N ALA A 22 3.76 31.37 28.42
CA ALA A 22 2.70 30.55 27.87
C ALA A 22 3.16 29.09 28.00
N HIS A 23 2.68 28.41 29.04
CA HIS A 23 2.71 26.95 29.10
C HIS A 23 1.80 26.40 27.99
N CYS A 24 2.37 26.21 26.79
CA CYS A 24 1.77 25.34 25.80
C CYS A 24 2.10 23.91 26.24
N SER A 25 1.13 23.24 26.84
CA SER A 25 1.17 21.80 27.05
C SER A 25 1.25 21.16 25.67
N THR A 26 2.47 20.81 25.22
CA THR A 26 2.69 19.97 24.06
C THR A 26 2.10 18.61 24.36
N SER A 27 0.82 18.45 24.02
CA SER A 27 0.21 17.14 23.85
C SER A 27 1.07 16.42 22.82
N SER A 28 1.83 15.43 23.28
CA SER A 28 2.61 14.54 22.44
C SER A 28 1.64 13.85 21.50
N CYS A 29 1.46 14.42 20.32
CA CYS A 29 0.85 13.75 19.20
C CYS A 29 1.79 12.62 18.84
N HIS A 30 1.51 11.41 19.35
CA HIS A 30 2.09 10.18 18.84
C HIS A 30 1.65 10.06 17.38
N TYR A 31 2.41 10.66 16.49
CA TYR A 31 2.44 10.25 15.10
C TYR A 31 2.89 8.80 15.12
N ASN A 32 1.97 7.88 14.84
CA ASN A 32 2.33 6.50 14.59
C ASN A 32 3.04 6.51 13.23
N MET A 33 4.34 6.81 13.25
CA MET A 33 5.22 6.75 12.10
C MET A 33 5.31 5.28 11.72
N HIS A 34 4.40 4.84 10.85
CA HIS A 34 4.51 3.53 10.23
C HIS A 34 5.79 3.57 9.39
N THR A 35 6.87 2.99 9.92
CA THR A 35 8.14 2.90 9.22
C THR A 35 7.94 2.00 8.01
N ARG A 36 7.89 2.59 6.82
CA ARG A 36 7.86 1.83 5.56
C ARG A 36 9.20 1.12 5.40
N LYS A 37 9.15 -0.20 5.26
CA LYS A 37 10.30 -1.04 5.00
C LYS A 37 10.05 -1.78 3.70
N THR A 38 11.06 -1.87 2.84
CA THR A 38 11.00 -2.79 1.70
C THR A 38 10.94 -4.22 2.24
N LEU A 39 9.90 -4.95 1.85
CA LEU A 39 9.69 -6.33 2.24
C LEU A 39 10.18 -7.22 1.10
N GLU A 40 10.99 -8.22 1.44
CA GLU A 40 11.35 -9.29 0.51
C GLU A 40 10.12 -10.19 0.31
N PHE A 41 9.82 -10.55 -0.93
CA PHE A 41 8.70 -11.41 -1.27
C PHE A 41 9.08 -12.37 -2.39
N ASN A 42 8.40 -13.51 -2.42
CA ASN A 42 8.53 -14.48 -3.49
C ASN A 42 7.44 -14.25 -4.53
N VAL A 43 7.79 -14.43 -5.80
CA VAL A 43 6.85 -14.32 -6.91
C VAL A 43 6.76 -15.66 -7.64
N ARG A 44 5.53 -16.12 -7.90
CA ARG A 44 5.24 -17.29 -8.73
C ARG A 44 4.36 -16.88 -9.90
N GLY A 45 4.70 -17.40 -11.09
CA GLY A 45 3.99 -17.10 -12.33
C GLY A 45 4.81 -16.22 -13.29
N PRO A 46 4.18 -15.67 -14.34
CA PRO A 46 2.74 -15.75 -14.64
C PRO A 46 2.30 -17.17 -15.03
N ALA A 47 1.20 -17.64 -14.45
CA ALA A 47 0.57 -18.91 -14.80
C ALA A 47 -0.67 -18.64 -15.65
N CYS A 48 -0.70 -19.19 -16.86
CA CYS A 48 -1.81 -19.01 -17.79
C CYS A 48 -3.05 -19.79 -17.35
N VAL A 49 -4.22 -19.20 -17.53
CA VAL A 49 -5.51 -19.85 -17.28
C VAL A 49 -6.16 -20.21 -18.62
N TYR A 50 -6.49 -21.48 -18.78
CA TYR A 50 -7.18 -22.01 -19.94
C TYR A 50 -8.61 -22.42 -19.56
N ILE A 51 -9.55 -22.28 -20.51
CA ILE A 51 -10.96 -22.66 -20.29
C ILE A 51 -11.11 -24.17 -20.35
N SER A 52 -10.35 -24.84 -21.21
CA SER A 52 -10.29 -26.30 -21.32
C SER A 52 -8.85 -26.79 -21.45
N GLU A 53 -8.63 -28.07 -21.12
CA GLU A 53 -7.31 -28.72 -21.25
C GLU A 53 -6.88 -28.88 -22.72
N GLU A 54 -7.84 -28.88 -23.64
CA GLU A 54 -7.61 -29.00 -25.09
C GLU A 54 -7.12 -27.67 -25.71
N ASP A 55 -7.40 -26.54 -25.04
CA ASP A 55 -7.04 -25.19 -25.49
C ASP A 55 -5.59 -24.79 -25.17
N GLN A 56 -4.74 -25.71 -24.71
CA GLN A 56 -3.33 -25.40 -24.39
C GLN A 56 -2.51 -24.92 -25.60
N ASN A 57 -3.02 -25.12 -26.83
CA ASN A 57 -2.42 -24.62 -28.06
C ASN A 57 -2.85 -23.19 -28.42
N ILE A 58 -3.77 -22.58 -27.66
CA ILE A 58 -4.28 -21.23 -27.89
C ILE A 58 -3.55 -20.24 -26.97
N VAL A 59 -3.33 -19.01 -27.44
CA VAL A 59 -2.76 -17.94 -26.60
C VAL A 59 -3.77 -17.56 -25.51
N PRO A 60 -3.42 -17.71 -24.23
CA PRO A 60 -4.33 -17.42 -23.13
C PRO A 60 -4.51 -15.91 -22.96
N GLY A 61 -5.75 -15.49 -22.72
CA GLY A 61 -6.08 -14.08 -22.44
C GLY A 61 -5.96 -13.67 -20.96
N LEU A 62 -5.63 -14.63 -20.08
CA LEU A 62 -5.57 -14.43 -18.63
C LEU A 62 -4.37 -15.17 -18.04
N SER A 63 -3.64 -14.48 -17.16
CA SER A 63 -2.57 -15.07 -16.36
C SER A 63 -2.66 -14.63 -14.91
N ILE A 64 -2.23 -15.50 -14.00
CA ILE A 64 -2.18 -15.25 -12.58
C ILE A 64 -0.73 -15.08 -12.16
N LEU A 65 -0.45 -14.01 -11.42
CA LEU A 65 0.81 -13.79 -10.72
C LEU A 65 0.52 -13.88 -9.22
N GLU A 66 1.31 -14.66 -8.52
CA GLU A 66 1.17 -14.85 -7.07
C GLU A 66 2.37 -14.25 -6.34
N ILE A 67 2.08 -13.40 -5.37
CA ILE A 67 3.06 -12.76 -4.51
C ILE A 67 2.89 -13.35 -3.11
N ASN A 68 3.97 -13.91 -2.58
CA ASN A 68 4.01 -14.57 -1.28
C ASN A 68 4.94 -13.81 -0.35
N PHE A 69 4.41 -13.35 0.77
CA PHE A 69 5.19 -12.72 1.84
C PHE A 69 5.69 -13.78 2.83
N PRO A 70 6.95 -13.71 3.29
CA PRO A 70 7.50 -14.67 4.24
C PRO A 70 6.89 -14.52 5.64
N GLU A 71 6.38 -13.34 5.96
CA GLU A 71 5.74 -13.01 7.23
C GLU A 71 4.48 -12.18 7.00
N ALA A 72 3.52 -12.29 7.92
CA ALA A 72 2.27 -11.54 7.86
C ALA A 72 2.57 -10.03 7.86
N SER A 73 2.16 -9.35 6.79
CA SER A 73 2.64 -7.99 6.52
C SER A 73 1.51 -6.99 6.28
N GLU A 74 1.80 -5.71 6.40
CA GLU A 74 0.91 -4.64 5.97
C GLU A 74 1.43 -4.03 4.67
N VAL A 75 0.59 -4.01 3.64
CA VAL A 75 0.94 -3.44 2.33
C VAL A 75 0.17 -2.15 2.14
N GLY A 76 0.90 -1.06 1.90
CA GLY A 76 0.30 0.24 1.59
C GLY A 76 0.09 0.50 0.10
N GLU A 77 0.96 -0.07 -0.73
CA GLU A 77 1.03 0.19 -2.17
C GLU A 77 1.71 -0.97 -2.90
N ILE A 78 1.18 -1.33 -4.07
CA ILE A 78 1.81 -2.23 -5.03
C ILE A 78 2.01 -1.43 -6.31
N THR A 79 3.25 -1.32 -6.77
CA THR A 79 3.56 -0.65 -8.04
C THR A 79 3.88 -1.68 -9.11
N VAL A 80 3.19 -1.63 -10.24
CA VAL A 80 3.33 -2.57 -11.35
C VAL A 80 3.66 -1.78 -12.61
N ARG A 81 4.69 -2.22 -13.36
CA ARG A 81 4.89 -1.76 -14.73
C ARG A 81 3.97 -2.56 -15.63
N ASN A 82 3.07 -1.88 -16.31
CA ASN A 82 2.24 -2.55 -17.31
C ASN A 82 3.13 -3.01 -18.48
N TYR A 83 2.81 -4.19 -19.01
CA TYR A 83 3.37 -4.74 -20.24
C TYR A 83 2.20 -5.33 -21.04
N TYR A 84 1.40 -4.47 -21.64
CA TYR A 84 0.23 -4.85 -22.47
C TYR A 84 -0.91 -5.59 -21.74
N THR A 85 -1.08 -5.38 -20.44
CA THR A 85 -2.23 -5.91 -19.69
C THR A 85 -3.40 -4.92 -19.78
N ALA A 86 -4.60 -5.39 -20.13
CA ALA A 86 -5.79 -4.56 -20.28
C ALA A 86 -6.44 -4.21 -18.93
N TRP A 87 -6.62 -5.21 -18.08
CA TRP A 87 -7.17 -5.07 -16.74
C TRP A 87 -6.46 -5.99 -15.75
N LEU A 88 -6.47 -5.60 -14.48
CA LEU A 88 -5.86 -6.36 -13.39
C LEU A 88 -6.80 -6.40 -12.19
N SER A 89 -6.95 -7.57 -11.59
CA SER A 89 -7.63 -7.72 -10.29
C SER A 89 -6.63 -8.21 -9.25
N VAL A 90 -6.75 -7.70 -8.01
CA VAL A 90 -5.92 -8.14 -6.89
C VAL A 90 -6.76 -9.01 -5.96
N TYR A 91 -6.24 -10.19 -5.65
CA TYR A 91 -6.80 -11.10 -4.67
C TYR A 91 -5.82 -11.25 -3.50
N ILE A 92 -6.35 -11.41 -2.30
CA ILE A 92 -5.57 -11.57 -1.07
C ILE A 92 -5.99 -12.84 -0.38
N LYS A 93 -5.02 -13.55 0.19
CA LYS A 93 -5.26 -14.72 1.00
C LYS A 93 -4.52 -14.53 2.32
N TYR A 94 -5.24 -14.58 3.43
CA TYR A 94 -4.65 -14.58 4.76
C TYR A 94 -4.24 -16.01 5.11
N VAL A 95 -2.97 -16.22 5.45
CA VAL A 95 -2.54 -17.51 5.99
C VAL A 95 -2.92 -17.53 7.48
N ASN A 96 -3.93 -18.32 7.83
CA ASN A 96 -4.35 -18.48 9.21
C ASN A 96 -3.28 -19.28 9.97
N VAL A 97 -2.37 -18.62 10.68
CA VAL A 97 -1.28 -19.28 11.42
C VAL A 97 -1.77 -19.88 12.74
N HIS A 98 -2.97 -20.47 12.84
CA HIS A 98 -3.44 -21.10 14.08
C HIS A 98 -4.19 -22.43 13.83
N THR A 99 -3.45 -23.49 13.49
CA THR A 99 -3.81 -24.88 13.85
C THR A 99 -2.57 -25.68 14.24
N HIS A 100 -1.99 -25.33 15.38
CA HIS A 100 -1.42 -26.36 16.26
C HIS A 100 -1.97 -26.11 17.66
N VAL A 101 -3.22 -26.54 17.87
CA VAL A 101 -3.81 -26.57 19.20
C VAL A 101 -4.17 -28.03 19.48
N ASP A 102 -3.17 -28.81 19.90
CA ASP A 102 -3.37 -30.16 20.45
C ASP A 102 -4.08 -30.14 21.82
N TYR A 103 -4.61 -29.00 22.26
CA TYR A 103 -5.36 -28.85 23.50
C TYR A 103 -6.46 -27.80 23.35
N ALA A 104 -7.56 -28.15 22.67
CA ALA A 104 -8.82 -27.40 22.79
C ALA A 104 -9.93 -28.37 23.23
N PRO A 105 -10.68 -28.05 24.30
CA PRO A 105 -11.77 -28.88 24.80
C PRO A 105 -12.91 -29.00 23.74
N PRO A 106 -13.63 -30.13 23.71
CA PRO A 106 -14.52 -30.51 22.61
C PRO A 106 -15.86 -29.75 22.53
N ASP A 107 -16.07 -28.67 23.29
CA ASP A 107 -17.40 -28.06 23.49
C ASP A 107 -17.61 -26.67 22.86
N MET A 108 -16.65 -26.12 22.11
CA MET A 108 -16.85 -24.87 21.34
C MET A 108 -16.29 -24.92 19.91
N GLN A 109 -16.68 -25.93 19.13
CA GLN A 109 -16.26 -26.13 17.72
C GLN A 109 -17.21 -25.50 16.67
N GLY A 110 -18.02 -24.50 17.04
CA GLY A 110 -18.87 -23.79 16.09
C GLY A 110 -18.36 -22.37 15.84
N GLN A 111 -18.00 -22.03 14.60
CA GLN A 111 -17.67 -20.68 14.12
C GLN A 111 -16.29 -20.07 14.51
N ARG A 112 -15.20 -20.76 14.17
CA ARG A 112 -14.11 -20.03 13.50
C ARG A 112 -14.11 -20.49 12.05
N GLU A 113 -14.80 -19.73 11.21
CA GLU A 113 -14.67 -19.88 9.76
C GLU A 113 -13.20 -19.58 9.44
N ASP A 114 -12.45 -20.64 9.16
CA ASP A 114 -11.18 -20.53 8.46
C ASP A 114 -11.44 -19.67 7.22
N ILE A 115 -10.91 -18.44 7.18
CA ILE A 115 -10.89 -17.61 5.98
C ILE A 115 -9.84 -18.22 5.05
N SER A 116 -10.13 -19.42 4.57
CA SER A 116 -9.27 -20.29 3.77
C SER A 116 -9.59 -20.07 2.29
N GLY A 117 -9.46 -18.82 1.82
CA GLY A 117 -9.83 -18.48 0.46
C GLY A 117 -9.13 -17.23 -0.05
N TRP A 118 -9.00 -17.14 -1.37
CA TRP A 118 -8.63 -15.91 -2.05
C TRP A 118 -9.83 -14.95 -2.03
N ILE A 119 -9.63 -13.75 -1.47
CA ILE A 119 -10.63 -12.70 -1.35
C ILE A 119 -10.33 -11.63 -2.39
N LEU A 120 -11.33 -11.24 -3.17
CA LEU A 120 -11.19 -10.15 -4.13
C LEU A 120 -10.98 -8.83 -3.38
N SER A 121 -9.85 -8.18 -3.61
CA SER A 121 -9.46 -6.95 -2.96
C SER A 121 -9.62 -5.74 -3.87
N ILE A 122 -8.99 -5.72 -5.04
CA ILE A 122 -9.16 -4.66 -6.03
C ILE A 122 -9.83 -5.27 -7.26
N PRO A 123 -11.08 -4.91 -7.58
CA PRO A 123 -11.77 -5.41 -8.75
C PRO A 123 -11.32 -4.66 -10.02
N CYS A 124 -10.90 -5.42 -11.03
CA CYS A 124 -10.81 -5.00 -12.44
C CYS A 124 -10.28 -3.58 -12.66
N ARG A 125 -9.08 -3.30 -12.15
CA ARG A 125 -8.37 -2.06 -12.45
C ARG A 125 -8.04 -2.01 -13.93
N ILE A 126 -8.65 -1.08 -14.66
CA ILE A 126 -8.37 -0.88 -16.09
C ILE A 126 -7.00 -0.22 -16.24
N LEU A 127 -6.10 -0.87 -16.96
CA LEU A 127 -4.77 -0.36 -17.29
C LEU A 127 -4.69 0.12 -18.74
N MET A 128 -5.42 -0.52 -19.66
CA MET A 128 -5.53 -0.12 -21.06
C MET A 128 -7.01 -0.15 -21.49
N PRO A 129 -7.71 1.01 -21.48
CA PRO A 129 -9.12 1.07 -21.91
C PRO A 129 -9.32 0.65 -23.37
N ASN A 130 -8.33 0.95 -24.22
CA ASN A 130 -8.31 0.59 -25.63
C ASN A 130 -6.99 -0.13 -25.95
N PRO A 131 -6.89 -1.46 -25.70
CA PRO A 131 -5.62 -2.16 -25.81
C PRO A 131 -4.94 -2.06 -27.18
N HIS A 132 -5.74 -1.93 -28.24
CA HIS A 132 -5.26 -1.78 -29.62
C HIS A 132 -4.54 -0.46 -29.92
N LEU A 133 -4.72 0.56 -29.08
CA LEU A 133 -4.05 1.85 -29.22
C LEU A 133 -2.74 1.93 -28.43
N GLU A 134 -2.38 0.85 -27.72
CA GLU A 134 -1.18 0.73 -26.88
C GLU A 134 -1.04 1.78 -25.77
N HIS A 135 -2.05 2.64 -25.58
CA HIS A 135 -2.06 3.61 -24.50
C HIS A 135 -2.09 2.90 -23.14
N GLY A 136 -1.12 3.23 -22.28
CA GLY A 136 -0.95 2.61 -20.97
C GLY A 136 -0.11 1.33 -20.96
N SER A 137 0.37 0.84 -22.11
CA SER A 137 1.09 -0.45 -22.22
C SER A 137 2.42 -0.51 -21.49
N HIS A 138 3.01 0.65 -21.15
CA HIS A 138 4.30 0.79 -20.49
C HIS A 138 4.26 1.63 -19.20
N ASP A 139 3.05 2.00 -18.78
CA ASP A 139 2.86 2.88 -17.63
C ASP A 139 3.28 2.19 -16.34
N LEU A 140 3.76 3.00 -15.39
CA LEU A 140 3.97 2.57 -14.02
C LEU A 140 2.68 2.88 -13.25
N VAL A 141 1.96 1.83 -12.85
CA VAL A 141 0.67 1.94 -12.18
C VAL A 141 0.83 1.59 -10.71
N SER A 142 0.28 2.45 -9.85
CA SER A 142 0.19 2.20 -8.41
C SER A 142 -1.20 1.70 -8.05
N LEU A 143 -1.23 0.62 -7.27
CA LEU A 143 -2.41 0.05 -6.61
C LEU A 143 -2.26 0.33 -5.12
N VAL A 144 -2.99 1.32 -4.63
CA VAL A 144 -2.92 1.74 -3.23
C VAL A 144 -3.93 0.97 -2.38
N ALA A 145 -3.62 0.76 -1.10
CA ALA A 145 -4.51 0.05 -0.18
C ALA A 145 -5.91 0.68 -0.09
N THR A 146 -6.06 1.98 -0.36
CA THR A 146 -7.36 2.68 -0.39
C THR A 146 -8.25 2.30 -1.57
N ASP A 147 -7.70 1.69 -2.63
CA ASP A 147 -8.47 1.18 -3.77
C ASP A 147 -9.10 -0.19 -3.45
N SER A 148 -8.70 -0.82 -2.34
CA SER A 148 -9.14 -2.13 -1.93
C SER A 148 -10.49 -2.11 -1.22
N LEU A 149 -11.28 -3.16 -1.44
CA LEU A 149 -12.51 -3.46 -0.71
C LEU A 149 -12.26 -4.03 0.70
N ILE A 150 -11.03 -4.47 0.99
CA ILE A 150 -10.60 -5.06 2.27
C ILE A 150 -9.28 -4.46 2.76
N GLU A 151 -9.02 -4.48 4.07
CA GLU A 151 -7.78 -3.95 4.64
C GLU A 151 -6.57 -4.85 4.35
N TRP A 152 -5.49 -4.28 3.84
CA TRP A 152 -4.23 -4.99 3.56
C TRP A 152 -3.35 -5.12 4.80
N LYS A 153 -3.92 -5.62 5.90
CA LYS A 153 -3.21 -5.79 7.17
C LYS A 153 -3.04 -7.26 7.50
N LYS A 154 -1.81 -7.65 7.85
CA LYS A 154 -1.46 -9.03 8.22
C LYS A 154 -1.75 -10.04 7.09
N ILE A 155 -1.54 -9.62 5.84
CA ILE A 155 -1.67 -10.48 4.66
C ILE A 155 -0.54 -11.50 4.58
#